data_AF-A0A0D6JCB6-F1
#
_entry.id   AF-A0A0D6JCB6-F1
#
_cell.length_a   1.000
_cell.length_b   1.000
_cell.length_c   1.000
_cell.angle_alpha   90.00
_cell.angle_beta   90.00
_cell.angle_gamma   90.00
#
_symmetry.space_group_name_H-M   'P 1'
#
loop_
_entity.id
_entity.type
_entity.pdbx_description
1 polymer ?
#
loop_
_entity_poly.entity_id
_entity_poly.type
_entity_poly.pdbx_seq_one_letter_code
_entity_poly.pdbx_strand_id
1 'polypeptide(L)'
;MVGELGLPGRRYCTKSDLVTGRRLVQLHCYGQGSAEIPRHLAFRDYLLEHPEIARAYNQEKLRCQALNPNDSHAYGDCKAGWVRRVEAEALAHVRLDVNTRP
;
A
#
# COMPACT_ATOMS: atom_id res chain seq x y z
N MET A 1 7.25 18.86 2.72
CA MET A 1 5.95 18.23 3.06
C MET A 1 5.02 18.46 1.89
N VAL A 2 4.32 17.44 1.39
CA VAL A 2 3.48 17.56 0.19
C VAL A 2 1.98 17.51 0.52
N GLY A 3 1.61 17.68 1.80
CA GLY A 3 0.20 17.70 2.24
C GLY A 3 -0.49 16.34 2.13
N GLU A 4 -1.76 16.35 1.69
CA GLU A 4 -2.66 15.19 1.67
C GLU A 4 -2.49 14.27 0.44
N LEU A 5 -2.17 14.84 -0.73
CA LEU A 5 -1.96 14.11 -1.99
C LEU A 5 -3.09 13.09 -2.30
N GLY A 6 -4.35 13.51 -2.17
CA GLY A 6 -5.52 12.71 -2.54
C GLY A 6 -6.04 11.75 -1.47
N LEU A 7 -5.48 11.74 -0.25
CA LEU A 7 -6.06 11.04 0.90
C LEU A 7 -6.32 12.04 2.05
N PRO A 8 -7.59 12.37 2.35
CA PRO A 8 -7.94 13.32 3.40
C PRO A 8 -7.32 12.93 4.75
N GLY A 9 -6.70 13.89 5.45
CA GLY A 9 -6.08 13.67 6.76
C GLY A 9 -4.71 12.98 6.72
N ARG A 10 -4.15 12.70 5.54
CA ARG A 10 -2.78 12.19 5.39
C ARG A 10 -1.76 13.34 5.41
N ARG A 11 -0.62 13.14 6.06
CA ARG A 11 0.60 13.92 5.79
C ARG A 11 1.59 13.05 5.05
N TYR A 12 1.86 13.41 3.81
CA TYR A 12 2.79 12.68 2.96
C TYR A 12 4.15 13.37 2.86
N CYS A 13 5.20 12.61 3.15
CA CYS A 13 6.58 13.06 3.09
C CYS A 13 7.41 12.08 2.27
N THR A 14 8.28 12.60 1.41
CA THR A 14 9.24 11.78 0.66
C THR A 14 10.65 12.25 0.95
N LYS A 15 11.57 11.30 1.08
CA LYS A 15 13.00 11.56 1.08
C LYS A 15 13.59 11.04 -0.23
N SER A 16 14.34 11.87 -0.92
CA SER A 16 15.11 11.48 -2.10
C SER A 16 16.59 11.67 -1.84
N ASP A 17 17.40 10.87 -2.52
CA ASP A 17 18.84 11.04 -2.58
C ASP A 17 19.18 12.32 -3.35
N LEU A 18 20.07 13.14 -2.80
CA LEU A 18 20.37 14.47 -3.36
C LEU A 18 21.23 14.41 -4.62
N VAL A 19 21.97 13.32 -4.83
CA VAL A 19 22.91 13.19 -5.96
C VAL A 19 22.23 12.51 -7.14
N THR A 20 21.51 11.43 -6.89
CA THR A 20 20.87 10.60 -7.91
C THR A 20 19.41 10.99 -8.17
N GLY A 21 18.81 11.82 -7.30
CA GLY A 21 17.38 12.15 -7.34
C GLY A 21 16.45 10.98 -6.99
N ARG A 22 17.00 9.80 -6.68
CA ARG A 22 16.22 8.58 -6.43
C ARG A 22 15.43 8.72 -5.12
N ARG A 23 14.12 8.47 -5.18
CA ARG A 23 13.27 8.40 -3.98
C ARG A 23 13.70 7.22 -3.09
N LEU A 24 14.05 7.51 -1.84
CA LEU A 24 14.52 6.54 -0.86
C LEU A 24 13.38 6.07 0.06
N VAL A 25 12.56 7.01 0.54
CA VAL A 25 11.51 6.73 1.53
C VAL A 25 10.25 7.50 1.19
N GLN A 26 9.11 6.86 1.42
CA GLN A 26 7.77 7.45 1.39
C GLN A 26 7.15 7.24 2.77
N LEU A 27 6.84 8.33 3.47
CA LEU A 27 6.21 8.31 4.78
C LEU A 27 4.74 8.72 4.61
N HIS A 28 3.86 7.84 5.11
CA HIS A 28 2.43 8.06 5.17
C HIS A 28 2.04 8.24 6.65
N CYS A 29 1.76 9.47 7.06
CA CYS A 29 1.37 9.78 8.43
C CYS A 29 -0.13 10.04 8.48
N TYR A 30 -0.81 9.42 9.45
CA TYR A 30 -2.26 9.58 9.67
C TYR A 30 -2.52 9.93 11.13
N GLY A 31 -3.57 10.70 11.39
CA GLY A 31 -4.04 10.95 12.75
C GLY A 31 -4.55 9.68 13.43
N GLN A 32 -4.45 9.61 14.75
CA GLN A 32 -5.00 8.49 15.51
C GLN A 32 -6.51 8.36 15.24
N GLY A 33 -6.99 7.12 15.06
CA GLY A 33 -8.37 6.83 14.70
C GLY A 33 -8.68 6.92 13.20
N SER A 34 -7.72 7.28 12.35
CA SER A 34 -7.91 7.23 10.89
C SER A 34 -8.14 5.80 10.41
N ALA A 35 -9.17 5.59 9.59
CA ALA A 35 -9.48 4.31 8.95
C ALA A 35 -8.39 3.82 7.98
N GLU A 36 -7.47 4.71 7.59
CA GLU A 36 -6.32 4.37 6.78
C GLU A 36 -5.33 3.48 7.53
N ILE A 37 -5.18 3.68 8.85
CA ILE A 37 -4.26 2.89 9.68
C ILE A 37 -4.62 1.39 9.65
N PRO A 38 -5.84 0.96 10.02
CA PRO A 38 -6.19 -0.45 9.96
C PRO A 38 -6.18 -1.00 8.53
N ARG A 39 -6.47 -0.19 7.51
CA ARG A 39 -6.35 -0.60 6.10
C ARG A 39 -4.92 -0.99 5.73
N HIS A 40 -3.93 -0.17 6.09
CA HIS A 40 -2.51 -0.48 5.83
C HIS A 40 -2.01 -1.68 6.62
N LEU A 41 -2.40 -1.77 7.91
CA LEU A 41 -1.99 -2.88 8.77
C LEU A 41 -2.59 -4.21 8.31
N ALA A 42 -3.89 -4.23 8.02
CA ALA A 42 -4.58 -5.42 7.51
C ALA A 42 -3.92 -5.95 6.23
N PHE A 43 -3.63 -5.07 5.26
CA PHE A 43 -2.97 -5.48 4.02
C PHE A 43 -1.58 -6.08 4.27
N ARG A 44 -0.78 -5.46 5.15
CA ARG A 44 0.55 -6.00 5.51
C ARG A 44 0.44 -7.38 6.13
N ASP A 45 -0.41 -7.53 7.14
CA ASP A 45 -0.53 -8.75 7.92
C ASP A 45 -1.11 -9.88 7.07
N TYR A 46 -2.11 -9.58 6.23
CA TYR A 46 -2.67 -10.53 5.28
C TYR A 46 -1.63 -11.08 4.30
N LEU A 47 -0.73 -10.23 3.77
CA LEU A 47 0.35 -10.70 2.90
C LEU A 47 1.40 -11.54 3.63
N LEU A 48 1.63 -11.31 4.94
CA LEU A 48 2.54 -12.12 5.74
C LEU A 48 1.96 -13.51 6.01
N GLU A 49 0.65 -13.60 6.22
CA GLU A 49 -0.07 -14.85 6.48
C GLU A 49 -0.35 -15.67 5.21
N HIS A 50 -0.37 -15.03 4.04
CA HIS A 50 -0.74 -15.65 2.76
C HIS A 50 0.38 -15.53 1.70
N PRO A 51 1.42 -16.40 1.75
CA PRO A 51 2.59 -16.31 0.86
C PRO A 51 2.27 -16.38 -0.64
N GLU A 52 1.20 -17.08 -1.02
CA GLU A 52 0.68 -17.11 -2.40
C GLU A 52 0.16 -15.74 -2.86
N ILE A 53 -0.55 -15.01 -2.01
CA ILE A 53 -1.03 -13.66 -2.32
C ILE A 53 0.15 -12.68 -2.39
N ALA A 54 1.14 -12.81 -1.51
CA ALA A 54 2.38 -12.04 -1.60
C ALA A 54 3.15 -12.29 -2.91
N ARG A 55 3.21 -13.55 -3.37
CA ARG A 55 3.79 -13.89 -4.68
C ARG A 55 3.00 -13.27 -5.83
N ALA A 56 1.67 -13.35 -5.80
CA ALA A 56 0.82 -12.71 -6.79
C ALA A 56 1.01 -11.18 -6.80
N TYR A 57 1.14 -10.55 -5.63
CA TYR A 57 1.43 -9.12 -5.55
C TYR A 57 2.78 -8.78 -6.19
N ASN A 58 3.80 -9.61 -5.97
CA ASN A 58 5.11 -9.39 -6.58
C ASN A 58 5.06 -9.49 -8.11
N GLN A 59 4.34 -10.48 -8.64
CA GLN A 59 4.14 -10.62 -10.08
C GLN A 59 3.41 -9.41 -10.67
N GLU A 60 2.38 -8.90 -9.99
CA GLU A 60 1.65 -7.71 -10.42
C GLU A 60 2.53 -6.45 -10.42
N LYS A 61 3.39 -6.29 -9.41
CA LYS A 61 4.39 -5.21 -9.39
C LYS A 61 5.35 -5.30 -10.57
N LEU A 62 5.87 -6.49 -10.87
CA LEU A 62 6.80 -6.69 -11.99
C LEU A 62 6.11 -6.41 -13.34
N ARG A 63 4.87 -6.88 -13.52
CA ARG A 63 4.05 -6.58 -14.70
C ARG A 63 3.86 -5.08 -14.89
N CYS A 64 3.43 -4.36 -13.85
CA CYS A 64 3.20 -2.92 -13.93
C CYS A 64 4.49 -2.11 -14.12
N GLN A 65 5.62 -2.57 -13.57
CA GLN A 65 6.93 -1.95 -13.79
C GLN A 65 7.38 -2.11 -15.25
N ALA A 66 7.20 -3.30 -15.84
CA ALA A 66 7.53 -3.54 -17.24
C ALA A 66 6.70 -2.65 -18.19
N LEU A 67 5.43 -2.39 -17.85
CA LEU A 67 4.56 -1.51 -18.63
C LEU A 67 4.87 -0.02 -18.44
N ASN A 68 5.40 0.38 -17.27
CA ASN A 68 5.58 1.78 -16.89
C ASN A 68 6.98 2.03 -16.27
N PRO A 69 8.09 1.79 -17.01
CA PRO A 69 9.43 1.72 -16.43
C PRO A 69 9.92 3.03 -15.80
N ASN A 70 9.45 4.18 -16.31
CA ASN A 70 9.87 5.52 -15.86
C ASN A 70 8.71 6.37 -15.34
N ASP A 71 7.51 5.79 -15.18
CA ASP A 71 6.33 6.51 -14.73
C ASP A 71 5.78 5.87 -13.44
N SER A 72 6.13 6.48 -12.31
CA SER A 72 5.69 5.99 -11.01
C SER A 72 4.20 6.18 -10.75
N HIS A 73 3.55 7.13 -11.43
CA HIS A 73 2.11 7.37 -11.32
C HIS A 73 1.35 6.30 -12.10
N ALA A 74 1.69 6.10 -13.37
CA ALA A 74 1.09 5.05 -14.19
C ALA A 74 1.37 3.64 -13.64
N TYR A 75 2.56 3.42 -13.06
CA TYR A 75 2.86 2.21 -12.29
C TYR A 75 1.90 2.01 -11.10
N GLY A 76 1.62 3.08 -10.35
CA GLY A 76 0.69 3.05 -9.23
C GLY A 76 -0.73 2.72 -9.68
N ASP A 77 -1.20 3.39 -10.72
CA ASP A 77 -2.54 3.21 -11.29
C ASP A 77 -2.74 1.80 -11.87
N CYS A 78 -1.72 1.28 -12.55
CA CYS A 78 -1.72 -0.08 -13.13
C CYS A 78 -2.06 -1.16 -12.09
N LYS A 79 -1.48 -1.09 -10.89
CA LYS A 79 -1.71 -2.07 -9.82
C LYS A 79 -2.83 -1.70 -8.87
N ALA A 80 -3.40 -0.50 -8.97
CA ALA A 80 -4.36 0.03 -8.01
C ALA A 80 -5.62 -0.85 -7.90
N GLY A 81 -6.10 -1.38 -9.02
CA GLY A 81 -7.24 -2.29 -9.03
C GLY A 81 -6.97 -3.60 -8.30
N TRP A 82 -5.78 -4.17 -8.46
CA TRP A 82 -5.35 -5.38 -7.75
C TRP A 82 -5.24 -5.13 -6.25
N VAL A 83 -4.56 -4.06 -5.85
CA VAL A 83 -4.37 -3.69 -4.44
C VAL A 83 -5.71 -3.48 -3.75
N ARG A 84 -6.65 -2.75 -4.37
CA ARG A 84 -7.98 -2.51 -3.77
C ARG A 84 -8.76 -3.80 -3.46
N ARG A 85 -8.67 -4.83 -4.32
CA ARG A 85 -9.36 -6.11 -4.06
C ARG A 85 -8.75 -6.82 -2.86
N VAL A 86 -7.43 -6.94 -2.83
CA VAL A 86 -6.73 -7.63 -1.74
C VAL A 86 -6.83 -6.85 -0.42
N GLU A 87 -6.88 -5.52 -0.45
CA GLU A 87 -7.19 -4.72 0.74
C GLU A 87 -8.58 -5.01 1.29
N ALA A 88 -9.59 -5.23 0.44
CA ALA A 88 -10.93 -5.58 0.88
C ALA A 88 -10.97 -6.99 1.51
N GLU A 89 -10.27 -7.96 0.92
CA GLU A 89 -10.10 -9.32 1.47
C GLU A 89 -9.39 -9.28 2.82
N ALA A 90 -8.27 -8.54 2.91
CA ALA A 90 -7.51 -8.37 4.14
C ALA A 90 -8.35 -7.74 5.27
N LEU A 91 -9.15 -6.71 4.96
CA LEU A 91 -10.05 -6.09 5.93
C LEU A 91 -11.17 -7.04 6.38
N ALA A 92 -11.65 -7.92 5.50
CA ALA A 92 -12.62 -8.95 5.86
C ALA A 92 -11.98 -10.02 6.77
N HIS A 93 -10.76 -10.45 6.46
CA HIS A 93 -9.99 -11.41 7.26
C HIS A 93 -9.78 -10.94 8.70
N VAL A 94 -9.31 -9.69 8.88
CA VAL A 94 -9.15 -9.11 10.23
C VAL A 94 -10.45 -9.09 11.03
N ARG A 95 -11.61 -8.87 10.38
CA ARG A 95 -12.91 -8.90 11.07
C ARG A 95 -13.29 -10.30 11.53
N LEU A 96 -12.92 -11.33 10.78
CA LEU A 96 -13.14 -12.72 11.16
C LEU A 96 -12.23 -13.10 12.34
N ASP A 97 -10.95 -12.70 12.31
CA ASP A 97 -10.00 -12.98 13.39
C ASP A 97 -10.34 -12.31 14.72
N VAL A 98 -10.99 -11.14 14.69
CA VAL A 98 -11.50 -10.51 15.92
C VAL A 98 -12.73 -11.25 16.46
N ASN A 99 -13.58 -11.78 15.58
CA ASN A 99 -14.78 -12.50 15.96
C ASN A 99 -14.52 -13.95 16.42
N THR A 100 -13.31 -14.48 16.20
CA THR A 100 -12.92 -15.85 16.57
C THR A 100 -11.99 -15.91 17.78
N ARG A 101 -11.58 -14.78 18.36
CA ARG A 101 -10.86 -14.75 19.64
C ARG A 101 -11.84 -14.98 20.79
N PRO A 102 -11.61 -15.97 21.68
CA PRO A 102 -12.46 -16.26 22.83
C PRO A 102 -12.46 -15.14 23.87
#